data_AF-A0A972NGI8-F1
#
_entry.id   AF-A0A972NGI8-F1
#
_cell.length_a   1.000
_cell.length_b   1.000
_cell.length_c   1.000
_cell.angle_alpha   90.00
_cell.angle_beta   90.00
_cell.angle_gamma   90.00
#
_symmetry.space_group_name_H-M   'P 1'
#
loop_
_entity.id
_entity.type
_entity.pdbx_description
1 polymer ?
#
loop_
_entity_poly.entity_id
_entity_poly.type
_entity_poly.pdbx_seq_one_letter_code
_entity_poly.pdbx_strand_id
1 'polypeptide(L)'
;MADKLKVKLVRGLAGKREEHVQAVRALGLRKRGDERILDDDPRTWGNIKKAWYLVGVAYRIDFSGDIPVVERDLSEENDRKILVKNGVFTNGKGVYYFSRIPDLEDFLRKKGYTKYKNWKGEVVEI
;
A
#
# COMPACT_ATOMS: atom_id res chain seq x y z
N MET A 1 -18.98 -3.83 -10.19
CA MET A 1 -17.95 -2.77 -10.15
C MET A 1 -16.66 -3.44 -9.70
N ALA A 2 -15.55 -3.22 -10.41
CA ALA A 2 -14.25 -3.72 -9.94
C ALA A 2 -13.83 -2.93 -8.71
N ASP A 3 -13.31 -3.62 -7.70
CA ASP A 3 -12.65 -2.94 -6.58
C ASP A 3 -11.51 -2.07 -7.12
N LYS A 4 -11.18 -0.99 -6.42
CA LYS A 4 -10.08 -0.09 -6.78
C LYS A 4 -9.02 -0.10 -5.70
N LEU A 5 -7.80 0.26 -6.07
CA LEU A 5 -6.69 0.43 -5.14
C LEU A 5 -5.86 1.66 -5.52
N LYS A 6 -5.29 2.35 -4.52
CA LYS A 6 -4.39 3.48 -4.73
C LYS A 6 -2.96 3.01 -4.54
N VAL A 7 -2.13 3.16 -5.56
CA VAL A 7 -0.70 2.80 -5.53
C VAL A 7 0.14 4.06 -5.49
N LYS A 8 1.18 4.08 -4.66
CA LYS A 8 2.14 5.17 -4.55
C LYS A 8 3.57 4.70 -4.80
N LEU A 9 4.39 5.53 -5.45
CA LEU A 9 5.82 5.31 -5.59
C LEU A 9 6.55 5.81 -4.34
N VAL A 10 6.90 4.90 -3.43
CA VAL A 10 7.47 5.24 -2.12
C VAL A 10 8.99 5.46 -2.14
N ARG A 11 9.69 4.92 -3.15
CA ARG A 11 11.15 5.07 -3.36
C ARG A 11 11.49 5.62 -4.74
N GLY A 12 12.68 6.20 -4.89
CA GLY A 12 13.19 6.67 -6.18
C GLY A 12 13.64 5.54 -7.11
N LEU A 13 13.64 5.79 -8.42
CA LEU A 13 13.93 4.81 -9.47
C LEU A 13 15.39 4.77 -9.93
N ALA A 14 16.19 5.78 -9.59
CA ALA A 14 17.59 5.86 -10.00
C ALA A 14 18.38 4.63 -9.50
N GLY A 15 19.13 4.00 -10.41
CA GLY A 15 19.95 2.82 -10.12
C GLY A 15 19.17 1.54 -9.80
N LYS A 16 17.88 1.46 -10.12
CA LYS A 16 17.06 0.24 -9.96
C LYS A 16 17.07 -0.57 -11.25
N ARG A 17 16.84 -1.89 -11.13
CA ARG A 17 16.75 -2.81 -12.26
C ARG A 17 15.69 -2.33 -13.24
N GLU A 18 16.02 -2.33 -14.54
CA GLU A 18 15.15 -1.84 -15.61
C GLU A 18 13.78 -2.52 -15.60
N GLU A 19 13.73 -3.84 -15.39
CA GLU A 19 12.48 -4.61 -15.27
C GLU A 19 11.54 -4.04 -14.19
N HIS A 20 12.08 -3.66 -13.03
CA HIS A 20 11.27 -3.11 -11.94
C HIS A 20 10.83 -1.68 -12.26
N VAL A 21 11.69 -0.89 -12.92
CA VAL A 21 11.36 0.45 -13.39
C VAL A 21 10.24 0.40 -14.42
N GLN A 22 10.27 -0.55 -15.36
CA GLN A 22 9.21 -0.76 -16.33
C GLN A 22 7.89 -1.15 -15.68
N ALA A 23 7.92 -2.04 -14.67
CA ALA A 23 6.72 -2.37 -13.89
C ALA A 23 6.12 -1.15 -13.18
N VAL A 24 6.94 -0.27 -12.61
CA VAL A 24 6.48 1.01 -12.02
C VAL A 24 5.87 1.93 -13.08
N ARG A 25 6.51 2.06 -14.24
CA ARG A 25 6.00 2.88 -15.36
C ARG A 25 4.69 2.34 -15.92
N ALA A 26 4.51 1.02 -15.96
CA ALA A 26 3.27 0.36 -16.37
C ALA A 26 2.10 0.67 -15.42
N LEU A 27 2.38 0.95 -14.15
CA LEU A 27 1.41 1.46 -13.17
C LEU A 27 1.14 2.98 -13.32
N GLY A 28 1.78 3.65 -14.28
CA GLY A 28 1.60 5.09 -14.53
C GLY A 28 2.34 6.02 -13.57
N LEU A 29 3.31 5.50 -12.80
CA LEU A 29 4.08 6.24 -11.80
C LEU A 29 5.43 6.70 -12.40
N ARG A 30 5.82 7.97 -12.19
CA ARG A 30 7.03 8.54 -12.83
C ARG A 30 8.07 9.04 -11.84
N LYS A 31 7.65 9.77 -10.81
CA LYS A 31 8.53 10.34 -9.77
C LYS A 31 8.11 9.90 -8.37
N ARG A 32 9.05 9.88 -7.43
CA ARG A 32 8.78 9.52 -6.02
C ARG A 32 7.65 10.41 -5.47
N GLY A 33 6.69 9.79 -4.79
CA GLY A 33 5.49 10.47 -4.28
C GLY A 33 4.31 10.45 -5.23
N ASP A 34 4.50 10.14 -6.52
CA ASP A 34 3.38 9.94 -7.46
C ASP A 34 2.47 8.82 -6.99
N GLU A 35 1.18 8.97 -7.30
CA GLU A 35 0.14 8.01 -6.95
C GLU A 35 -0.94 7.91 -8.03
N ARG A 36 -1.55 6.73 -8.13
CA ARG A 36 -2.63 6.43 -9.09
C ARG A 36 -3.68 5.53 -8.43
N ILE A 37 -4.95 5.81 -8.73
CA ILE A 37 -6.04 4.89 -8.45
C ILE A 37 -6.17 3.98 -9.66
N LEU A 38 -6.06 2.68 -9.43
CA LEU A 38 -6.09 1.62 -10.44
C LEU A 38 -7.18 0.61 -10.07
N ASP A 39 -7.58 -0.18 -11.06
CA ASP A 39 -8.48 -1.30 -10.82
C ASP A 39 -7.74 -2.44 -10.09
N ASP A 40 -8.49 -3.13 -9.23
CA ASP A 40 -8.02 -4.28 -8.48
C ASP A 40 -8.07 -5.54 -9.35
N ASP A 41 -7.06 -5.68 -10.19
CA ASP A 41 -6.98 -6.77 -11.16
C ASP A 41 -5.60 -7.48 -11.14
N PRO A 42 -5.51 -8.72 -11.65
CA PRO A 42 -4.27 -9.49 -11.64
C PRO A 42 -3.09 -8.81 -12.36
N ARG A 43 -3.33 -8.00 -13.38
CA ARG A 43 -2.28 -7.26 -14.11
C ARG A 43 -1.69 -6.16 -13.23
N THR A 44 -2.54 -5.42 -12.53
CA THR A 44 -2.12 -4.41 -11.55
C THR A 44 -1.29 -5.05 -10.43
N TRP A 45 -1.76 -6.14 -9.83
CA TRP A 45 -1.00 -6.89 -8.83
C TRP A 45 0.29 -7.50 -9.36
N GLY A 46 0.32 -7.96 -10.61
CA GLY A 46 1.54 -8.47 -11.24
C GLY A 46 2.65 -7.42 -11.30
N ASN A 47 2.32 -6.18 -11.66
CA ASN A 47 3.28 -5.08 -11.66
C ASN A 47 3.69 -4.67 -10.24
N ILE A 48 2.75 -4.62 -9.30
CA ILE A 48 3.04 -4.35 -7.88
C ILE A 48 4.01 -5.41 -7.33
N LYS A 49 3.76 -6.70 -7.60
CA LYS A 49 4.62 -7.81 -7.15
C LYS A 49 6.03 -7.71 -7.70
N LYS A 50 6.21 -7.34 -8.98
CA LYS A 50 7.54 -7.11 -9.58
C LYS A 50 8.27 -5.93 -8.93
N ALA A 51 7.56 -4.86 -8.61
CA ALA A 51 8.11 -3.63 -8.06
C ALA A 51 7.87 -3.46 -6.54
N TRP A 52 7.67 -4.55 -5.79
CA TRP A 52 7.10 -4.53 -4.44
C TRP A 52 7.81 -3.63 -3.44
N TYR A 53 9.13 -3.47 -3.56
CA TYR A 53 9.93 -2.63 -2.64
C TYR A 53 10.01 -1.15 -3.07
N LEU A 54 9.52 -0.82 -4.27
CA LEU A 54 9.50 0.54 -4.82
C LEU A 54 8.14 1.21 -4.61
N VAL A 55 7.06 0.44 -4.72
CA VAL A 55 5.69 0.93 -4.60
C VAL A 55 5.10 0.59 -3.22
N GLY A 56 3.88 1.05 -2.97
CA GLY A 56 3.03 0.58 -1.88
C GLY A 56 1.57 0.91 -2.15
N VAL A 57 0.68 -0.01 -1.79
CA VAL A 57 -0.78 0.19 -1.84
C VAL A 57 -1.20 0.93 -0.58
N ALA A 58 -2.04 1.95 -0.73
CA ALA A 58 -2.49 2.80 0.36
C ALA A 58 -3.63 2.15 1.14
N TYR A 59 -3.39 1.90 2.43
CA TYR A 59 -4.36 1.39 3.38
C TYR A 59 -4.56 2.38 4.51
N ARG A 60 -5.81 2.73 4.78
CA ARG A 60 -6.20 3.44 5.99
C ARG A 60 -6.44 2.41 7.08
N ILE A 61 -5.79 2.56 8.21
CA ILE A 61 -5.94 1.62 9.32
C ILE A 61 -6.44 2.39 10.54
N ASP A 62 -7.62 1.99 11.01
CA ASP A 62 -8.17 2.45 12.28
C ASP A 62 -7.81 1.45 13.38
N PHE A 63 -7.24 1.98 14.47
CA PHE A 63 -6.82 1.24 15.66
C PHE A 63 -7.66 1.57 16.89
N SER A 64 -8.76 2.33 16.74
CA SER A 64 -9.58 2.81 17.85
C SER A 64 -10.36 1.72 18.58
N GLY A 65 -10.65 0.60 17.91
CA GLY A 65 -11.35 -0.55 18.48
C GLY A 65 -10.43 -1.72 18.83
N ASP A 66 -11.03 -2.80 19.35
CA ASP A 66 -10.32 -4.04 19.70
C ASP A 66 -9.71 -4.77 18.50
N ILE A 67 -10.37 -4.64 17.34
CA ILE A 67 -9.93 -5.22 16.07
C ILE A 67 -9.61 -4.06 15.12
N PRO A 68 -8.38 -3.98 14.58
CA PRO A 68 -8.03 -2.94 13.63
C PRO A 68 -8.83 -3.10 12.34
N VAL A 69 -9.35 -2.00 11.83
CA VAL A 69 -10.11 -1.96 10.57
C VAL A 69 -9.20 -1.43 9.48
N VAL A 70 -9.02 -2.23 8.42
CA VAL A 70 -8.16 -1.94 7.29
C VAL A 70 -9.03 -1.64 6.08
N GLU A 71 -8.95 -0.40 5.61
CA GLU A 71 -9.67 0.08 4.44
C GLU A 71 -8.70 0.51 3.34
N ARG A 72 -9.15 0.50 2.09
CA ARG A 72 -8.37 1.07 0.98
C ARG A 72 -8.53 2.59 0.98
N ASP A 73 -7.40 3.30 0.98
CA ASP A 73 -7.45 4.75 0.84
C ASP A 73 -7.58 5.12 -0.65
N LEU A 74 -8.78 5.52 -1.07
CA LEU A 74 -9.08 5.97 -2.43
C LEU A 74 -9.24 7.49 -2.51
N SER A 75 -8.67 8.22 -1.55
CA SER A 75 -8.70 9.69 -1.56
C SER A 75 -8.01 10.22 -2.81
N GLU A 76 -8.57 11.25 -3.45
CA GLU A 76 -7.91 11.93 -4.57
C GLU A 76 -6.90 12.99 -4.12
N GLU A 77 -6.89 13.33 -2.83
CA GLU A 77 -5.92 14.25 -2.24
C GLU A 77 -4.49 13.71 -2.44
N ASN A 78 -3.67 14.52 -3.13
CA ASN A 78 -2.31 14.15 -3.41
C ASN A 78 -1.39 14.44 -2.23
N ASP A 79 -1.33 13.50 -1.28
CA ASP A 79 -0.42 13.60 -0.16
C ASP A 79 1.01 13.25 -0.62
N ARG A 80 1.76 14.25 -1.10
CA ARG A 80 3.14 14.06 -1.56
C ARG A 80 4.09 13.66 -0.43
N LYS A 81 3.67 13.76 0.83
CA LYS A 81 4.52 13.47 1.99
C LYS A 81 4.57 11.97 2.23
N ILE A 82 5.78 11.42 2.16
CA ILE A 82 6.06 10.03 2.53
C ILE A 82 7.03 10.06 3.71
N LEU A 83 6.56 9.56 4.85
CA LEU A 83 7.34 9.38 6.06
C LEU A 83 7.66 7.89 6.22
N VAL A 84 8.75 7.60 6.93
CA VAL A 84 9.08 6.26 7.38
C VAL A 84 9.01 6.26 8.90
N LYS A 85 8.12 5.44 9.47
CA LYS A 85 7.98 5.27 10.92
C LYS A 85 7.99 3.78 11.24
N ASN A 86 8.88 3.36 12.14
CA ASN A 86 9.07 1.96 12.52
C ASN A 86 9.23 1.02 11.31
N GLY A 87 9.97 1.46 10.29
CA GLY A 87 10.21 0.69 9.06
C GLY A 87 9.06 0.68 8.04
N VAL A 88 7.93 1.32 8.34
CA VAL A 88 6.75 1.36 7.46
C VAL A 88 6.57 2.74 6.85
N PHE A 89 6.20 2.78 5.56
CA PHE A 89 5.84 4.01 4.88
C PHE A 89 4.44 4.48 5.30
N THR A 90 4.30 5.76 5.61
CA THR A 90 3.03 6.37 5.99
C THR A 90 2.97 7.84 5.56
N ASN A 91 1.76 8.38 5.40
CA ASN A 91 1.57 9.82 5.25
C ASN A 91 1.47 10.56 6.60
N GLY A 92 1.45 9.83 7.72
CA GLY A 92 1.30 10.39 9.07
C GLY A 92 -0.14 10.73 9.46
N LYS A 93 -1.12 10.46 8.59
CA LYS A 93 -2.56 10.68 8.80
C LYS A 93 -3.35 9.36 8.85
N GLY A 94 -2.72 8.30 9.35
CA GLY A 94 -3.33 6.96 9.45
C GLY A 94 -3.36 6.17 8.14
N VAL A 95 -2.74 6.66 7.06
CA VAL A 95 -2.54 5.89 5.83
C VAL A 95 -1.15 5.27 5.83
N TYR A 96 -1.10 3.98 5.58
CA TYR A 96 0.10 3.16 5.52
C TYR A 96 0.22 2.54 4.13
N TYR A 97 1.46 2.34 3.68
CA TYR A 97 1.71 1.82 2.35
C TYR A 97 2.36 0.44 2.42
N PHE A 98 1.64 -0.58 1.95
CA PHE A 98 2.09 -1.97 1.91
C PHE A 98 1.94 -2.52 0.49
N SER A 99 2.98 -3.16 -0.04
CA SER A 99 2.91 -3.79 -1.37
C SER A 99 2.38 -5.21 -1.34
N ARG A 100 2.39 -5.85 -0.17
CA ARG A 100 1.98 -7.23 0.03
C ARG A 100 1.20 -7.34 1.33
N ILE A 101 0.20 -8.23 1.35
CA ILE A 101 -0.61 -8.47 2.54
C ILE A 101 0.23 -8.99 3.73
N PRO A 102 1.22 -9.89 3.54
CA PRO A 102 2.10 -10.30 4.63
C PRO A 102 2.86 -9.14 5.31
N ASP A 103 3.17 -8.06 4.57
CA ASP A 103 3.84 -6.88 5.15
C ASP A 103 2.90 -6.11 6.08
N LEU A 104 1.60 -6.07 5.74
CA LEU A 104 0.55 -5.49 6.58
C LEU A 104 0.32 -6.34 7.83
N GLU A 105 0.23 -7.66 7.65
CA GLU A 105 0.01 -8.64 8.72
C GLU A 105 1.15 -8.64 9.74
N ASP A 106 2.41 -8.65 9.29
CA ASP A 106 3.58 -8.51 10.17
C ASP A 106 3.57 -7.20 10.96
N PHE A 107 3.16 -6.10 10.31
CA PHE A 107 3.00 -4.81 10.99
C PHE A 107 1.94 -4.84 12.10
N LEU A 108 0.78 -5.46 11.84
CA LEU A 108 -0.27 -5.63 12.83
C LEU A 108 0.15 -6.57 13.97
N ARG A 109 0.87 -7.66 13.65
CA ARG A 109 1.42 -8.59 14.65
C ARG A 109 2.39 -7.89 15.58
N LYS A 110 3.30 -7.07 15.04
CA LYS A 110 4.25 -6.24 15.81
C LYS A 110 3.56 -5.20 16.71
N LYS A 111 2.33 -4.82 16.37
CA LYS A 111 1.47 -3.95 17.18
C LYS A 111 0.68 -4.70 18.26
N GLY A 112 0.75 -6.04 18.29
CA GLY A 112 0.07 -6.89 19.27
C GLY A 112 -1.29 -7.43 18.82
N TYR A 113 -1.67 -7.23 17.55
CA TYR A 113 -2.94 -7.75 17.02
C TYR A 113 -2.79 -9.16 16.45
N THR A 114 -3.81 -9.99 16.65
CA THR A 114 -3.90 -11.36 16.13
C THR A 114 -4.94 -11.52 15.03
N LYS A 115 -5.76 -10.48 14.79
CA LYS A 115 -6.80 -10.45 13.76
C LYS A 115 -7.06 -9.01 13.32
N TYR A 116 -7.65 -8.85 12.14
CA TYR A 116 -8.06 -7.55 11.60
C TYR A 116 -9.33 -7.69 10.76
N LYS A 117 -10.05 -6.59 10.58
CA LYS A 117 -11.17 -6.51 9.63
C LYS A 117 -10.63 -5.96 8.31
N ASN A 118 -10.73 -6.74 7.23
CA ASN A 118 -10.24 -6.34 5.92
C ASN A 118 -11.20 -5.37 5.21
N TRP A 119 -10.80 -4.87 4.03
CA TRP A 119 -11.59 -3.92 3.23
C TRP A 119 -12.86 -4.53 2.61
N LYS A 120 -13.07 -5.84 2.73
CA LYS A 120 -14.32 -6.53 2.39
C LYS A 120 -15.25 -6.70 3.59
N GLY A 121 -14.81 -6.28 4.77
CA GLY A 121 -15.54 -6.42 6.03
C GLY A 121 -15.38 -7.77 6.72
N GLU A 122 -14.50 -8.64 6.23
CA GLU A 122 -14.24 -9.96 6.79
C GLU A 122 -13.20 -9.85 7.92
N VAL A 123 -13.39 -10.63 8.98
CA VAL A 123 -12.38 -10.74 10.05
C VAL A 123 -11.39 -11.83 9.66
N VAL A 124 -10.12 -11.44 9.54
CA VAL A 124 -9.00 -12.30 9.14
C VAL A 124 -8.08 -12.50 10.33
N GLU A 125 -7.73 -13.74 10.64
CA GLU A 125 -6.71 -14.08 11.64
C GLU A 125 -5.30 -14.01 11.02
N ILE A 126 -4.32 -13.58 11.82
CA ILE A 126 -2.95 -13.28 11.39
C ILE A 126 -1.96 -14.33 11.87
#